data_AF-A0A1A7Z955-F1
#
_entry.id   AF-A0A1A7Z955-F1
#
_cell.length_a   1.000
_cell.length_b   1.000
_cell.length_c   1.000
_cell.angle_alpha   90.00
_cell.angle_beta   90.00
_cell.angle_gamma   90.00
#
_symmetry.space_group_name_H-M   'P 1'
#
loop_
_entity.id
_entity.type
_entity.pdbx_description
1 polymer ?
#
loop_
_entity_poly.entity_id
_entity_poly.type
_entity_poly.pdbx_seq_one_letter_code
_entity_poly.pdbx_strand_id
1 'polypeptide(L)'
;MGCCYSGEDDNSREKNSETESLIPHPNPVNKPPNGTDWITPSVPSAQATEQAILTSILTKAAQNIIDVSATESVVMEQREYMDKARQYSSKLAVLSTNLPPKKADTLPSLTSQPHQVLASDLVPYSDVQQVSKIAAYAYSAISQIKVDAKEELVVQFAIP
;
A
#
# COMPACT_ATOMS: atom_id res chain seq x y z
N MET A 1 -10.96 -7.64 15.04
CA MET A 1 -12.14 -6.90 14.53
C MET A 1 -11.63 -5.67 13.79
N GLY A 2 -11.17 -5.84 12.55
CA GLY A 2 -10.69 -4.75 11.70
C GLY A 2 -11.63 -4.61 10.52
N CYS A 3 -12.51 -3.62 10.54
CA CYS A 3 -13.35 -3.24 9.41
C CYS A 3 -12.62 -2.18 8.60
N CYS A 4 -12.39 -2.44 7.31
CA CYS A 4 -12.15 -1.40 6.32
C CYS A 4 -13.03 -1.72 5.10
N TYR A 5 -14.09 -0.94 4.94
CA TYR A 5 -14.83 -0.83 3.69
C TYR A 5 -15.00 0.67 3.40
N SER A 6 -14.43 1.12 2.29
CA SER A 6 -14.80 2.36 1.63
C SER A 6 -15.24 1.97 0.25
N GLY A 7 -16.55 2.02 0.01
CA GLY A 7 -17.12 1.91 -1.32
C GLY A 7 -17.16 3.29 -1.96
N GLU A 8 -16.81 3.36 -3.24
CA GLU A 8 -17.41 4.29 -4.17
C GLU A 8 -17.62 3.56 -5.50
N ASP A 9 -18.84 3.69 -6.00
CA ASP A 9 -19.38 2.99 -7.15
C ASP A 9 -18.78 3.44 -8.49
N ASP A 10 -18.87 2.50 -9.41
CA ASP A 10 -18.45 2.45 -10.80
C ASP A 10 -18.88 3.67 -11.65
N ASN A 11 -17.98 4.09 -12.56
CA ASN A 11 -18.22 4.22 -14.01
C ASN A 11 -17.45 5.41 -14.65
N SER A 12 -16.17 5.17 -14.99
CA SER A 12 -15.61 5.71 -16.24
C SER A 12 -14.38 4.90 -16.66
N ARG A 13 -14.57 4.11 -17.70
CA ARG A 13 -13.49 3.53 -18.50
C ARG A 13 -12.57 4.64 -19.01
N GLU A 14 -11.28 4.56 -18.69
CA GLU A 14 -10.18 4.48 -19.66
C GLU A 14 -8.85 4.96 -19.05
N LYS A 15 -7.80 4.19 -19.37
CA LYS A 15 -6.37 4.52 -19.36
C LYS A 15 -5.61 4.28 -18.05
N ASN A 16 -5.13 3.04 -17.94
CA ASN A 16 -4.04 2.61 -17.09
C ASN A 16 -2.85 3.60 -17.20
N SER A 17 -2.56 4.33 -16.12
CA SER A 17 -1.33 5.10 -15.95
C SER A 17 -0.64 4.77 -14.63
N GLU A 18 -0.63 3.49 -14.25
CA GLU A 18 -0.01 3.00 -13.00
C GLU A 18 1.42 2.47 -13.21
N THR A 19 2.06 2.76 -14.35
CA THR A 19 3.43 2.33 -14.66
C THR A 19 4.35 3.47 -15.09
N GLU A 20 4.14 4.69 -14.59
CA GLU A 20 5.18 5.72 -14.66
C GLU A 20 6.04 5.67 -13.39
N SER A 21 7.21 5.04 -13.51
CA SER A 21 8.23 5.08 -12.46
C SER A 21 8.76 6.51 -12.33
N LEU A 22 8.42 7.18 -11.23
CA LEU A 22 8.73 8.59 -10.97
C LEU A 22 10.22 8.88 -10.66
N ILE A 23 11.13 7.94 -10.94
CA ILE A 23 12.56 8.08 -10.63
C ILE A 23 13.41 7.81 -11.88
N PRO A 24 14.05 8.83 -12.46
CA PRO A 24 15.02 8.64 -13.53
C PRO A 24 16.20 7.79 -13.04
N HIS A 25 16.46 6.65 -13.69
CA HIS A 25 17.63 5.82 -13.39
C HIS A 25 18.93 6.55 -13.77
N PRO A 26 19.89 6.76 -12.85
CA PRO A 26 21.13 7.45 -13.14
C PRO A 26 22.18 6.41 -13.57
N ASN A 27 22.14 5.95 -14.82
CA ASN A 27 23.34 5.34 -15.43
C ASN A 27 23.25 5.34 -16.96
N PRO A 28 23.92 6.29 -17.64
CA PRO A 28 24.23 6.14 -19.06
C PRO A 28 25.39 5.15 -19.20
N VAL A 29 25.12 4.03 -19.86
CA VAL A 29 26.11 2.99 -20.18
C VAL A 29 27.29 3.56 -20.96
N ASN A 30 28.49 3.18 -20.53
CA ASN A 30 29.79 3.56 -21.09
C ASN A 30 29.88 3.35 -22.61
N LYS A 31 30.36 4.38 -23.31
CA LYS A 31 30.71 4.35 -24.74
C LYS A 31 32.20 4.00 -24.90
N PRO A 32 32.61 2.97 -25.66
CA PRO A 32 34.01 2.81 -26.05
C PRO A 32 34.34 3.64 -27.30
N PRO A 33 35.60 4.09 -27.47
CA PRO A 33 35.98 4.98 -28.56
C PRO A 33 36.48 4.22 -29.80
N ASN A 34 36.06 4.75 -30.95
CA ASN A 34 36.75 4.81 -32.24
C ASN A 34 36.77 3.59 -33.19
N GLY A 35 36.34 3.85 -34.45
CA GLY A 35 37.13 3.49 -35.64
C GLY A 35 36.62 2.40 -36.59
N THR A 36 36.17 2.83 -37.78
CA THR A 36 36.20 2.18 -39.12
C THR A 36 35.14 1.13 -39.56
N ASP A 37 34.32 1.59 -40.52
CA ASP A 37 33.92 1.02 -41.81
C ASP A 37 32.92 -0.15 -42.01
N TRP A 38 31.70 0.26 -42.42
CA TRP A 38 30.88 -0.15 -43.58
C TRP A 38 30.32 -1.59 -43.76
N ILE A 39 28.98 -1.60 -43.89
CA ILE A 39 28.07 -2.53 -44.61
C ILE A 39 27.65 -3.82 -43.88
N THR A 40 26.45 -3.82 -43.28
CA THR A 40 25.20 -4.39 -43.84
C THR A 40 24.05 -4.05 -42.86
N PRO A 41 22.93 -3.41 -43.25
CA PRO A 41 21.78 -3.32 -42.36
C PRO A 41 21.08 -4.69 -42.38
N SER A 42 21.50 -5.60 -41.50
CA SER A 42 20.66 -6.75 -41.20
C SER A 42 19.36 -6.20 -40.63
N VAL A 43 18.28 -6.39 -41.38
CA VAL A 43 16.89 -6.25 -40.92
C VAL A 43 16.83 -6.70 -39.46
N PRO A 44 16.23 -5.94 -38.53
CA PRO A 44 15.92 -6.45 -37.20
C PRO A 44 15.00 -7.65 -37.41
N SER A 45 15.59 -8.84 -37.38
CA SER A 45 14.90 -10.10 -37.56
C SER A 45 13.75 -10.16 -36.55
N ALA A 46 12.56 -10.60 -36.98
CA ALA A 46 11.42 -10.84 -36.10
C ALA A 46 11.77 -11.70 -34.87
N GLN A 47 12.86 -12.49 -34.95
CA GLN A 47 13.45 -13.24 -33.84
C GLN A 47 13.88 -12.36 -32.66
N ALA A 48 14.32 -11.11 -32.90
CA ALA A 48 14.70 -10.20 -31.81
C ALA A 48 13.48 -9.79 -30.98
N THR A 49 12.29 -9.71 -31.59
CA THR A 49 11.03 -9.40 -30.92
C THR A 49 10.50 -10.61 -30.14
N GLU A 50 10.57 -11.82 -30.71
CA GLU A 50 10.21 -13.05 -30.01
C GLU A 50 11.09 -13.28 -28.77
N GLN A 51 12.39 -13.05 -28.88
CA GLN A 51 13.32 -13.18 -27.76
C GLN A 51 13.03 -12.15 -26.64
N ALA A 52 12.62 -10.93 -27.00
CA ALA A 52 12.22 -9.92 -26.02
C ALA A 52 10.92 -10.29 -25.29
N ILE A 53 9.95 -10.88 -26.00
CA ILE A 53 8.71 -11.39 -25.40
C ILE A 53 9.02 -12.52 -24.43
N LEU A 54 9.86 -13.49 -24.81
CA LEU A 54 10.28 -14.58 -23.93
C LEU A 54 11.01 -14.05 -22.69
N THR A 55 11.87 -13.04 -22.87
CA THR A 55 12.55 -12.38 -21.74
C THR A 55 11.56 -11.70 -20.80
N SER A 56 10.55 -11.00 -21.33
CA SER A 56 9.49 -10.38 -20.54
C SER A 56 8.63 -11.40 -19.79
N ILE A 57 8.33 -12.54 -20.41
CA ILE A 57 7.60 -13.64 -19.76
C ILE A 57 8.42 -14.18 -18.58
N LEU A 58 9.72 -14.42 -18.78
CA LEU A 58 10.60 -14.92 -17.73
C LEU A 58 10.76 -13.92 -16.58
N THR A 59 10.95 -12.63 -16.87
CA THR A 59 11.05 -11.61 -15.81
C THR A 59 9.75 -11.45 -15.03
N LYS A 60 8.60 -11.44 -15.72
CA LYS A 60 7.29 -11.39 -15.08
C LYS A 60 7.01 -12.65 -14.25
N ALA A 61 7.39 -13.82 -14.75
CA ALA A 61 7.27 -15.06 -13.99
C ALA A 61 8.16 -15.03 -12.73
N ALA A 62 9.41 -14.61 -12.85
CA ALA A 62 10.33 -14.49 -11.72
C ALA A 62 9.85 -13.49 -10.65
N GLN A 63 9.17 -12.41 -11.05
CA GLN A 63 8.59 -11.44 -10.11
C GLN A 63 7.33 -11.95 -9.41
N ASN A 64 6.56 -12.84 -10.05
CA ASN A 64 5.28 -13.33 -9.52
C ASN A 64 5.40 -14.64 -8.73
N ILE A 65 6.49 -15.39 -8.90
CA ILE A 65 6.74 -16.60 -8.11
C ILE A 65 7.10 -16.20 -6.68
N ILE A 66 6.43 -16.83 -5.72
CA ILE A 66 6.71 -16.64 -4.29
C ILE A 66 7.86 -17.56 -3.89
N ASP A 67 8.95 -16.98 -3.41
CA ASP A 67 10.03 -17.75 -2.77
C ASP A 67 9.59 -18.18 -1.36
N VAL A 68 9.18 -19.43 -1.23
CA VAL A 68 8.77 -20.04 0.05
C VAL A 68 9.94 -20.27 1.02
N SER A 69 11.18 -20.15 0.54
CA SER A 69 12.40 -20.33 1.34
C SER A 69 13.00 -19.03 1.89
N ALA A 70 12.44 -17.88 1.53
CA ALA A 70 12.86 -16.55 2.00
C ALA A 70 12.50 -16.24 3.47
N THR A 71 12.53 -17.25 4.34
CA THR A 71 12.28 -17.11 5.79
C THR A 71 13.49 -16.59 6.56
N GLU A 72 14.70 -16.74 6.00
CA GLU A 72 15.89 -16.09 6.54
C GLU A 72 15.85 -14.62 6.14
N SER A 73 15.96 -13.72 7.11
CA SER A 73 16.06 -12.30 6.79
C SER A 73 17.22 -12.13 5.83
N VAL A 74 17.01 -11.41 4.72
CA VAL A 74 18.12 -10.91 3.89
C VAL A 74 18.89 -9.95 4.79
N VAL A 75 19.83 -10.48 5.56
CA VAL A 75 20.71 -9.70 6.42
C VAL A 75 21.65 -8.99 5.46
N MET A 76 21.29 -7.76 5.12
CA MET A 76 22.20 -6.85 4.46
C MET A 76 23.50 -6.79 5.27
N GLU A 77 24.65 -6.76 4.60
CA GLU A 77 25.93 -6.70 5.31
C GLU A 77 25.92 -5.48 6.25
N GLN A 78 26.40 -5.66 7.49
CA GLN A 78 26.39 -4.59 8.50
C GLN A 78 27.05 -3.30 7.97
N ARG A 79 28.12 -3.42 7.18
CA ARG A 79 28.80 -2.29 6.56
C ARG A 79 27.90 -1.57 5.55
N GLU A 80 27.25 -2.33 4.66
CA GLU A 80 26.30 -1.78 3.69
C GLU A 80 25.15 -1.05 4.39
N TYR A 81 24.67 -1.61 5.52
CA TYR A 81 23.64 -0.98 6.34
C TYR A 81 24.07 0.38 6.90
N MET A 82 25.25 0.43 7.50
CA MET A 82 25.77 1.68 8.07
C MET A 82 26.00 2.75 7.01
N ASP A 83 26.50 2.36 5.84
CA ASP A 83 26.73 3.28 4.72
C ASP A 83 25.40 3.81 4.16
N LYS A 84 24.38 2.95 3.97
CA LYS A 84 23.03 3.40 3.55
C LYS A 84 22.37 4.29 4.59
N ALA A 85 22.45 3.96 5.88
CA ALA A 85 21.90 4.78 6.96
C ALA A 85 22.51 6.19 6.96
N ARG A 86 23.84 6.30 6.80
CA ARG A 86 24.53 7.58 6.67
C ARG A 86 24.09 8.33 5.41
N GLN A 87 23.97 7.63 4.28
CA GLN A 87 23.55 8.21 3.01
C GLN A 87 22.13 8.81 3.11
N TYR A 88 21.18 8.06 3.67
CA TYR A 88 19.81 8.54 3.87
C TYR A 88 19.73 9.67 4.88
N SER A 89 20.49 9.60 5.97
CA SER A 89 20.55 10.70 6.95
C SER A 89 21.05 12.00 6.33
N SER A 90 22.10 11.92 5.51
CA SER A 90 22.65 13.09 4.79
C SER A 90 21.66 13.65 3.77
N LYS A 91 21.05 12.78 2.94
CA LYS A 91 20.01 13.18 1.98
C LYS A 91 18.81 13.82 2.69
N LEU A 92 18.36 13.24 3.80
CA LEU A 92 17.24 13.77 4.58
C LEU A 92 17.57 15.12 5.21
N ALA A 93 18.79 15.32 5.73
CA ALA A 93 19.21 16.60 6.28
C ALA A 93 19.17 17.72 5.23
N VAL A 94 19.62 17.45 3.99
CA VAL A 94 19.57 18.42 2.88
C VAL A 94 18.13 18.69 2.43
N LEU A 95 17.25 17.68 2.44
CA LEU A 95 15.84 17.88 2.12
C LEU A 95 15.13 18.67 3.23
N SER A 96 15.45 18.41 4.49
CA SER A 96 14.81 19.03 5.65
C SER A 96 15.04 20.54 5.74
N THR A 97 16.09 21.10 5.13
CA THR A 97 16.31 22.55 5.08
C THR A 97 15.37 23.26 4.12
N ASN A 98 14.86 22.54 3.11
CA ASN A 98 13.94 23.06 2.10
C ASN A 98 12.47 22.76 2.45
N LEU A 99 12.22 21.97 3.49
CA LEU A 99 10.90 21.65 3.98
C LEU A 99 10.52 22.58 5.14
N PRO A 100 9.25 23.02 5.23
CA PRO A 100 8.79 23.76 6.39
C PRO A 100 8.99 22.91 7.66
N PRO A 101 9.43 23.51 8.78
CA PRO A 101 9.62 22.77 10.01
C PRO A 101 8.29 22.17 10.45
N LYS A 102 8.24 20.83 10.53
CA LYS A 102 7.05 20.11 10.97
C LYS A 102 6.92 20.27 12.49
N LYS A 103 6.24 21.33 12.91
CA LYS A 103 5.70 21.40 14.28
C LYS A 103 4.46 20.52 14.33
N ALA A 104 4.23 19.87 15.47
CA ALA A 104 2.95 19.23 15.70
C ALA A 104 1.86 20.32 15.64
N ASP A 105 0.79 20.06 14.90
CA ASP A 105 -0.34 20.98 14.83
C ASP A 105 -0.91 21.18 16.23
N THR A 106 -1.19 22.43 16.58
CA THR A 106 -1.84 22.76 17.84
C THR A 106 -3.31 22.38 17.77
N LEU A 107 -3.90 21.98 18.90
CA LEU A 107 -5.35 21.75 18.97
C LEU A 107 -6.11 23.01 18.52
N PRO A 108 -7.17 22.87 17.72
CA PRO A 108 -7.97 24.00 17.26
C PRO A 108 -8.69 24.65 18.46
N SER A 109 -8.73 25.99 18.47
CA SER A 109 -9.52 26.72 19.46
C SER A 109 -11.01 26.58 19.12
N LEU A 110 -11.78 25.93 20.01
CA LEU A 110 -13.21 25.68 19.81
C LEU A 110 -14.09 26.85 20.27
N THR A 111 -13.64 27.65 21.23
CA THR A 111 -14.38 28.81 21.76
C THR A 111 -13.42 29.82 22.41
N SER A 112 -13.77 31.10 22.35
CA SER A 112 -13.09 32.17 23.09
C SER A 112 -13.66 32.38 24.51
N GLN A 113 -14.79 31.75 24.84
CA GLN A 113 -15.48 31.88 26.14
C GLN A 113 -15.75 30.51 26.77
N PRO A 114 -14.70 29.82 27.26
CA PRO A 114 -14.83 28.44 27.76
C PRO A 114 -15.79 28.33 28.96
N HIS A 115 -15.79 29.31 29.87
CA HIS A 115 -16.67 29.29 31.03
C HIS A 115 -18.16 29.41 30.65
N GLN A 116 -18.48 30.19 29.61
CA GLN A 116 -19.85 30.34 29.13
C GLN A 116 -20.33 29.03 28.47
N VAL A 117 -19.50 28.42 27.62
CA VAL A 117 -19.86 27.16 26.94
C VAL A 117 -20.02 26.02 27.95
N LEU A 118 -19.17 25.95 28.98
CA LEU A 118 -19.30 24.91 30.01
C LEU A 118 -20.49 25.13 30.95
N ALA A 119 -21.01 26.35 31.05
CA ALA A 119 -22.18 26.70 31.84
C ALA A 119 -23.49 26.68 31.03
N SER A 120 -23.43 26.37 29.74
CA SER A 120 -24.64 26.26 28.91
C SER A 120 -25.48 25.05 29.29
N ASP A 121 -26.70 25.00 28.79
CA ASP A 121 -27.59 23.86 28.99
C ASP A 121 -26.91 22.55 28.54
N LEU A 122 -27.09 21.52 29.35
CA LEU A 122 -26.57 20.19 29.08
C LEU A 122 -27.36 19.52 27.95
N VAL A 123 -26.78 18.48 27.36
CA VAL A 123 -27.48 17.62 26.41
C VAL A 123 -28.74 17.04 27.08
N PRO A 124 -29.93 17.17 26.47
CA PRO A 124 -31.17 16.62 27.03
C PRO A 124 -31.07 15.13 27.30
N TYR A 125 -31.58 14.69 28.45
CA TYR A 125 -31.51 13.28 28.83
C TYR A 125 -32.27 12.35 27.86
N SER A 126 -33.31 12.86 27.20
CA SER A 126 -34.02 12.16 26.13
C SER A 126 -33.09 11.67 25.02
N ASP A 127 -32.13 12.50 24.64
CA ASP A 127 -31.23 12.23 23.52
C ASP A 127 -30.22 11.14 23.92
N VAL A 128 -29.72 11.21 25.16
CA VAL A 128 -28.84 10.17 25.73
C VAL A 128 -29.57 8.82 25.80
N GLN A 129 -30.83 8.80 26.23
CA GLN A 129 -31.64 7.58 26.25
C GLN A 129 -31.92 7.04 24.86
N GLN A 130 -32.22 7.91 23.89
CA GLN A 130 -32.46 7.52 22.51
C GLN A 130 -31.21 6.89 21.88
N VAL A 131 -30.05 7.53 22.03
CA VAL A 131 -28.76 6.99 21.53
C VAL A 131 -28.44 5.65 22.20
N SER A 132 -28.65 5.54 23.52
CA SER A 132 -28.44 4.29 24.24
C SER A 132 -29.32 3.16 23.70
N LYS A 133 -30.59 3.45 23.40
CA LYS A 133 -31.53 2.48 22.80
C LYS A 133 -31.09 2.07 21.40
N ILE A 134 -30.64 3.01 20.57
CA ILE A 134 -30.12 2.72 19.22
C ILE A 134 -28.88 1.83 19.33
N ALA A 135 -27.95 2.14 20.23
CA ALA A 135 -26.75 1.33 20.43
C ALA A 135 -27.08 -0.10 20.88
N ALA A 136 -28.01 -0.27 21.82
CA ALA A 136 -28.47 -1.59 22.27
C ALA A 136 -29.14 -2.39 21.14
N TYR A 137 -29.92 -1.71 20.29
CA TYR A 137 -30.55 -2.34 19.12
C TYR A 137 -29.50 -2.79 18.09
N ALA A 138 -28.53 -1.93 17.77
CA ALA A 138 -27.43 -2.27 16.87
C ALA A 138 -26.61 -3.46 17.42
N TYR A 139 -26.29 -3.46 18.71
CA TYR A 139 -25.61 -4.58 19.36
C TYR A 139 -26.41 -5.89 19.26
N SER A 140 -27.73 -5.81 19.44
CA SER A 140 -28.62 -6.97 19.28
C SER A 140 -28.63 -7.49 17.85
N ALA A 141 -28.58 -6.62 16.84
CA ALA A 141 -28.51 -7.02 15.44
C ALA A 141 -27.20 -7.73 15.09
N ILE A 142 -26.07 -7.36 15.71
CA ILE A 142 -24.77 -8.03 15.50
C ILE A 142 -24.85 -9.51 15.89
N SER A 143 -25.66 -9.89 16.88
CA SER A 143 -25.84 -11.30 17.27
C SER A 143 -26.47 -12.17 16.16
N GLN A 144 -27.11 -11.55 15.16
CA GLN A 144 -27.65 -12.25 13.98
C GLN A 144 -26.57 -12.54 12.93
N ILE A 145 -25.37 -11.97 13.06
CA ILE A 145 -24.23 -12.30 12.20
C ILE A 145 -23.66 -13.64 12.68
N LYS A 146 -24.32 -14.73 12.27
CA LYS A 146 -23.94 -16.11 12.56
C LYS A 146 -24.27 -17.00 11.37
N VAL A 147 -23.60 -18.13 11.29
CA VAL A 147 -23.93 -19.16 10.30
C VAL A 147 -25.05 -20.02 10.86
N ASP A 148 -26.19 -20.05 10.17
CA ASP A 148 -27.26 -21.00 10.48
C ASP A 148 -26.88 -22.38 9.94
N ALA A 149 -26.61 -23.32 10.85
CA ALA A 149 -26.30 -24.70 10.48
C ALA A 149 -27.51 -25.36 9.79
N LYS A 150 -27.32 -25.85 8.56
CA LYS A 150 -28.35 -26.57 7.80
C LYS A 150 -28.10 -28.08 7.76
N GLU A 151 -26.84 -28.47 7.64
CA GLU A 151 -26.40 -29.86 7.50
C GLU A 151 -25.14 -30.08 8.34
N GLU A 152 -24.86 -31.35 8.66
CA GLU A 152 -23.65 -31.73 9.38
C GLU A 152 -22.46 -31.66 8.42
N LEU A 153 -21.42 -30.89 8.76
CA LEU A 153 -20.21 -30.77 7.95
C LEU A 153 -19.26 -31.96 8.11
N VAL A 154 -19.48 -32.80 9.11
CA VAL A 154 -18.65 -33.95 9.45
C VAL A 154 -19.56 -35.12 9.71
N VAL A 155 -19.38 -36.23 8.99
CA VAL A 155 -20.12 -37.47 9.24
C VAL A 155 -19.17 -38.55 9.71
N GLN A 156 -19.56 -39.25 10.78
CA GLN A 156 -18.80 -40.38 11.28
C GLN A 156 -19.27 -41.67 10.61
N PHE A 157 -18.37 -42.30 9.87
CA PHE A 157 -18.61 -43.61 9.31
C PHE A 157 -18.30 -44.67 10.37
N ALA A 158 -19.31 -45.45 10.76
CA ALA A 158 -19.15 -46.67 11.54
C ALA A 158 -19.44 -47.88 10.64
N ILE A 159 -18.69 -48.96 10.85
CA ILE A 159 -18.90 -50.25 10.17
C ILE A 159 -19.91 -51.06 11.00
N PRO A 160 -20.91 -51.73 10.39
CA PRO A 160 -21.91 -52.54 11.09
C PRO A 160 -21.32 -53.68 11.93
#